data_AF-A0A1G1T8U4-F1
#
_entry.id   AF-A0A1G1T8U4-F1
#
_cell.length_a   1.000
_cell.length_b   1.000
_cell.length_c   1.000
_cell.angle_alpha   90.00
_cell.angle_beta   90.00
_cell.angle_gamma   90.00
#
_symmetry.space_group_name_H-M   'P 1'
#
loop_
_entity.id
_entity.type
_entity.pdbx_description
1 polymer ?
#
loop_
_entity_poly.entity_id
_entity_poly.type
_entity_poly.pdbx_seq_one_letter_code
_entity_poly.pdbx_strand_id
1 'polypeptide(L)'
;MEVVNAAIVAAYGSATKPHYGFSLRAYNRRPYQALVDALARDYVLEDSTDLNYEVAFTYAVRGQEAHYLLLSLVGPFYVLYRSFAEVKTPAKQLDTEEGKAIVQVVERHGLTRLDPIVLQQRTCLEHRAGRATVLMTVWEALFDYSQL
;
A
#
# COMPACT_ATOMS: atom_id res chain seq x y z
N MET A 1 -10.57 -5.95 9.73
CA MET A 1 -9.59 -7.05 9.55
C MET A 1 -10.05 -8.15 8.60
N GLU A 2 -11.31 -8.57 8.61
CA GLU A 2 -11.80 -9.64 7.72
C GLU A 2 -11.52 -9.37 6.23
N VAL A 3 -11.87 -8.18 5.73
CA VAL A 3 -11.63 -7.79 4.33
C VAL A 3 -10.14 -7.81 3.95
N VAL A 4 -9.27 -7.36 4.86
CA VAL A 4 -7.82 -7.38 4.65
C VAL A 4 -7.31 -8.81 4.56
N ASN A 5 -7.72 -9.69 5.49
CA ASN A 5 -7.31 -11.09 5.48
C ASN A 5 -7.83 -11.84 4.25
N ALA A 6 -9.05 -11.55 3.79
CA ALA A 6 -9.59 -12.13 2.56
C ALA A 6 -8.76 -11.73 1.32
N ALA A 7 -8.39 -10.45 1.22
CA ALA A 7 -7.52 -9.96 0.15
C ALA A 7 -6.13 -10.61 0.17
N ILE A 8 -5.54 -10.75 1.36
CA ILE A 8 -4.27 -11.46 1.57
C ILE A 8 -4.36 -12.90 1.06
N VAL A 9 -5.36 -13.67 1.48
CA VAL A 9 -5.51 -15.07 1.04
C VAL A 9 -5.70 -15.14 -0.47
N ALA A 10 -6.47 -14.22 -1.05
CA ALA A 10 -6.71 -14.18 -2.49
C ALA A 10 -5.42 -13.88 -3.30
N ALA A 11 -4.59 -12.94 -2.84
CA ALA A 11 -3.36 -12.55 -3.56
C ALA A 11 -2.21 -13.55 -3.36
N TYR A 12 -1.96 -13.94 -2.11
CA TYR A 12 -0.86 -14.84 -1.74
C TYR A 12 -1.19 -16.32 -1.97
N GLY A 13 -2.47 -16.66 -2.17
CA GLY A 13 -2.99 -18.02 -2.36
C GLY A 13 -3.07 -18.86 -1.07
N SER A 14 -2.18 -18.62 -0.11
CA SER A 14 -2.21 -19.25 1.22
C SER A 14 -1.61 -18.33 2.26
N ALA A 15 -2.28 -18.23 3.41
CA ALA A 15 -1.77 -17.46 4.55
C ALA A 15 -0.58 -18.13 5.24
N THR A 16 -0.44 -19.46 5.17
CA THR A 16 0.63 -20.23 5.84
C THR A 16 1.74 -20.68 4.89
N LYS A 17 1.49 -20.67 3.58
CA LYS A 17 2.45 -20.95 2.51
C LYS A 17 2.35 -19.89 1.40
N PRO A 18 2.64 -18.62 1.70
CA PRO A 18 2.41 -17.52 0.76
C PRO A 18 3.28 -17.63 -0.49
N HIS A 19 2.67 -17.31 -1.64
CA HIS A 19 3.36 -17.27 -2.92
C HIS A 19 3.51 -15.82 -3.40
N TYR A 20 4.71 -15.24 -3.28
CA TYR A 20 4.97 -13.83 -3.58
C TYR A 20 5.02 -13.48 -5.07
N GLY A 21 5.17 -14.46 -5.97
CA GLY A 21 5.30 -14.20 -7.42
C GLY A 21 4.06 -13.59 -8.10
N PHE A 22 2.99 -13.29 -7.37
CA PHE A 22 1.87 -12.51 -7.91
C PHE A 22 2.23 -11.03 -8.09
N SER A 23 3.15 -10.47 -7.28
CA SER A 23 3.46 -9.03 -7.25
C SER A 23 3.91 -8.53 -8.62
N LEU A 24 4.89 -9.19 -9.23
CA LEU A 24 5.37 -8.85 -10.57
C LEU A 24 4.26 -8.91 -11.64
N ARG A 25 3.40 -9.94 -11.56
CA ARG A 25 2.26 -10.07 -12.50
C ARG A 25 1.23 -8.98 -12.29
N ALA A 26 0.92 -8.64 -11.05
CA ALA A 26 -0.02 -7.58 -10.71
C ALA A 26 0.53 -6.20 -11.12
N TYR A 27 1.81 -5.94 -10.86
CA TYR A 27 2.50 -4.72 -11.28
C TYR A 27 2.45 -4.52 -12.80
N ASN A 28 2.81 -5.57 -13.57
CA ASN A 28 2.83 -5.50 -15.04
C ASN A 28 1.43 -5.28 -15.65
N ARG A 29 0.35 -5.63 -14.94
CA ARG A 29 -1.03 -5.35 -15.39
C ARG A 29 -1.45 -3.89 -15.24
N ARG A 30 -0.70 -3.08 -14.48
CA ARG A 30 -0.99 -1.66 -14.21
C ARG A 30 -2.47 -1.44 -13.80
N PRO A 31 -2.98 -2.13 -12.77
CA PRO A 31 -4.41 -2.07 -12.39
C PRO A 31 -4.87 -0.67 -11.98
N TYR A 32 -3.95 0.19 -11.58
CA TYR A 32 -4.21 1.56 -11.15
C TYR A 32 -3.93 2.61 -12.23
N GLN A 33 -3.71 2.22 -13.50
CA GLN A 33 -3.35 3.18 -14.55
C GLN A 33 -4.37 4.32 -14.68
N ALA A 34 -5.68 4.02 -14.62
CA ALA A 34 -6.72 5.06 -14.69
C ALA A 34 -6.63 6.07 -13.53
N LEU A 35 -6.30 5.60 -12.31
CA LEU A 35 -6.08 6.46 -11.15
C LEU A 35 -4.82 7.32 -11.34
N VAL A 36 -3.72 6.72 -11.84
CA VAL A 36 -2.48 7.43 -12.13
C VAL A 36 -2.71 8.51 -13.18
N ASP A 37 -3.43 8.19 -14.26
CA ASP A 37 -3.78 9.14 -15.32
C ASP A 37 -4.67 10.28 -14.81
N ALA A 38 -5.56 10.01 -13.84
CA ALA A 38 -6.38 11.03 -13.21
C ALA A 38 -5.55 11.99 -12.35
N LEU A 39 -4.65 11.47 -11.52
CA LEU A 39 -3.75 12.28 -10.69
C LEU A 39 -2.76 13.07 -11.55
N ALA A 40 -2.29 12.50 -12.66
CA ALA A 40 -1.30 13.12 -13.55
C ALA A 40 -1.79 14.40 -14.26
N ARG A 41 -3.10 14.70 -14.18
CA ARG A 41 -3.67 15.95 -14.70
C ARG A 41 -3.28 17.17 -13.88
N ASP A 42 -3.16 16.97 -12.56
CA ASP A 42 -2.95 18.05 -11.60
C ASP A 42 -1.59 17.93 -10.87
N TYR A 43 -0.94 16.77 -10.96
CA TYR A 43 0.30 16.46 -10.24
C TYR A 43 1.37 15.83 -11.13
N VAL A 44 2.63 16.02 -10.76
CA VAL A 44 3.74 15.23 -11.31
C VAL A 44 3.87 13.93 -10.49
N LEU A 45 3.77 12.79 -11.16
CA LEU A 45 3.97 11.47 -10.54
C LEU A 45 5.31 10.86 -10.95
N GLU A 46 6.02 10.34 -9.95
CA GLU A 46 7.25 9.56 -10.13
C GLU A 46 7.02 8.17 -9.53
N ASP A 47 7.09 7.13 -10.37
CA ASP A 47 7.03 5.72 -9.94
C ASP A 47 8.39 5.35 -9.33
N SER A 48 8.42 5.10 -8.03
CA SER A 48 9.60 4.65 -7.30
C SER A 48 9.41 3.25 -6.73
N THR A 49 8.58 2.43 -7.37
CA THR A 49 8.26 1.07 -6.92
C THR A 49 9.50 0.16 -6.98
N ASP A 50 9.82 -0.51 -5.88
CA ASP A 50 10.83 -1.57 -5.79
C ASP A 50 10.19 -2.91 -5.43
N LEU A 51 9.85 -3.68 -6.46
CA LEU A 51 9.21 -5.00 -6.33
C LEU A 51 10.09 -6.06 -5.65
N ASN A 52 11.36 -5.79 -5.35
CA ASN A 52 12.15 -6.70 -4.52
C ASN A 52 11.74 -6.65 -3.05
N TYR A 53 11.18 -5.52 -2.62
CA TYR A 53 10.85 -5.25 -1.21
C TYR A 53 9.38 -4.86 -1.01
N GLU A 54 8.68 -4.47 -2.08
CA GLU A 54 7.32 -3.93 -2.02
C GLU A 54 6.28 -4.86 -2.65
N VAL A 55 5.10 -4.91 -2.03
CA VAL A 55 3.86 -5.47 -2.61
C VAL A 55 2.86 -4.34 -2.90
N ALA A 56 3.36 -3.20 -3.32
CA ALA A 56 2.58 -2.03 -3.69
C ALA A 56 3.20 -1.32 -4.90
N PHE A 57 2.45 -0.43 -5.52
CA PHE A 57 3.04 0.67 -6.27
C PHE A 57 3.37 1.80 -5.31
N THR A 58 4.57 2.36 -5.42
CA THR A 58 5.00 3.53 -4.67
C THR A 58 5.17 4.70 -5.63
N TYR A 59 4.39 5.76 -5.40
CA TYR A 59 4.48 6.99 -6.18
C TYR A 59 4.84 8.17 -5.30
N ALA A 60 5.82 8.97 -5.74
CA ALA A 60 5.91 10.35 -5.27
C ALA A 60 4.95 11.21 -6.10
N VAL A 61 4.04 11.91 -5.41
CA VAL A 61 3.05 12.82 -5.99
C VAL A 61 3.49 14.25 -5.63
N ARG A 62 3.86 15.04 -6.63
CA ARG A 62 4.41 16.38 -6.45
C ARG A 62 3.45 17.43 -7.02
N GLY A 63 2.95 18.29 -6.15
CA GLY A 63 2.18 19.49 -6.46
C GLY A 63 2.83 20.72 -5.85
N GLN A 64 2.08 21.45 -5.03
CA GLN A 64 2.63 22.46 -4.12
C GLN A 64 3.38 21.81 -2.96
N GLU A 65 2.96 20.60 -2.58
CA GLU A 65 3.57 19.79 -1.54
C GLU A 65 4.08 18.47 -2.15
N ALA A 66 4.94 17.78 -1.39
CA ALA A 66 5.39 16.43 -1.74
C ALA A 66 4.62 15.40 -0.90
N HIS A 67 4.02 14.44 -1.60
CA HIS A 67 3.30 13.33 -1.01
C HIS A 67 3.82 12.01 -1.56
N TYR A 68 3.64 10.94 -0.78
CA TYR A 68 3.93 9.57 -1.18
C TYR A 68 2.65 8.76 -1.08
N LEU A 69 2.29 8.14 -2.19
CA LEU A 69 1.08 7.33 -2.35
C LEU A 69 1.50 5.89 -2.57
N LEU A 70 1.05 5.00 -1.69
CA LEU A 70 1.27 3.56 -1.82
C LEU A 70 -0.06 2.89 -2.15
N LEU A 71 -0.09 2.16 -3.26
CA LEU A 71 -1.25 1.43 -3.75
C LEU A 71 -0.98 -0.07 -3.67
N SER A 72 -1.68 -0.79 -2.78
CA SER A 72 -1.41 -2.20 -2.53
C SER A 72 -1.66 -3.06 -3.78
N LEU A 73 -0.81 -4.04 -4.06
CA LEU A 73 -1.03 -5.07 -5.08
C LEU A 73 -1.90 -6.24 -4.56
N VAL A 74 -2.17 -6.28 -3.26
CA VAL A 74 -2.89 -7.36 -2.56
C VAL A 74 -4.40 -7.11 -2.53
N GLY A 75 -4.81 -5.84 -2.57
CA GLY A 75 -6.22 -5.45 -2.58
C GLY A 75 -6.39 -3.95 -2.78
N PRO A 76 -7.64 -3.44 -2.79
CA PRO A 76 -7.95 -2.04 -3.04
C PRO A 76 -7.69 -1.19 -1.80
N PHE A 77 -6.43 -1.17 -1.35
CA PHE A 77 -6.00 -0.45 -0.16
C PHE A 77 -4.89 0.53 -0.50
N TYR A 78 -4.87 1.66 0.19
CA TYR A 78 -3.79 2.63 0.02
C TYR A 78 -3.43 3.33 1.33
N VAL A 79 -2.26 3.97 1.30
CA VAL A 79 -1.84 4.97 2.28
C VAL A 79 -1.28 6.19 1.56
N LEU A 80 -1.44 7.35 2.18
CA LEU A 80 -0.90 8.62 1.68
C LEU A 80 -0.20 9.33 2.84
N TYR A 81 1.03 9.80 2.63
CA TYR A 81 1.85 10.45 3.66
C TYR A 81 2.79 11.49 3.05
N ARG A 82 3.31 12.43 3.85
CA ARG A 82 4.28 13.44 3.35
C ARG A 82 5.73 12.99 3.48
N SER A 83 5.99 12.11 4.44
CA SER A 83 7.30 11.52 4.64
C SER A 83 7.18 10.11 5.20
N PHE A 84 8.16 9.26 4.90
CA PHE A 84 8.21 7.89 5.46
C PHE A 84 8.22 7.86 7.00
N ALA A 85 8.69 8.93 7.65
CA ALA A 85 8.60 9.07 9.11
C ALA A 85 7.15 9.14 9.62
N GLU A 86 6.22 9.66 8.81
CA GLU A 86 4.80 9.75 9.14
C GLU A 86 4.06 8.43 8.99
N VAL A 87 4.57 7.46 8.22
CA VAL A 87 3.95 6.11 8.10
C VAL A 87 3.81 5.45 9.47
N LYS A 88 4.77 5.71 10.38
CA LYS A 88 4.79 5.15 11.73
C LYS A 88 4.08 6.03 12.77
N THR A 89 3.57 7.20 12.39
CA THR A 89 3.10 8.22 13.34
C THR A 89 1.67 8.66 12.99
N PRO A 90 0.64 8.20 13.74
CA PRO A 90 -0.78 8.35 13.39
C PRO A 90 -1.32 9.79 13.31
N ALA A 91 -0.62 10.78 13.86
CA ALA A 91 -1.26 11.99 14.39
C ALA A 91 -1.21 13.25 13.51
N LYS A 92 -0.74 13.19 12.26
CA LYS A 92 -0.56 14.42 11.44
C LYS A 92 -0.86 14.31 9.94
N GLN A 93 -1.49 13.23 9.48
CA GLN A 93 -1.63 13.02 8.04
C GLN A 93 -2.81 13.80 7.43
N LEU A 94 -2.44 14.81 6.64
CA LEU A 94 -3.19 15.36 5.48
C LEU A 94 -4.36 16.29 5.78
N ASP A 95 -4.15 17.30 6.62
CA ASP A 95 -5.11 18.41 6.75
C ASP A 95 -5.02 19.47 5.64
N THR A 96 -4.10 19.32 4.68
CA THR A 96 -4.01 20.26 3.57
C THR A 96 -4.99 19.95 2.46
N GLU A 97 -5.39 21.01 1.75
CA GLU A 97 -6.31 20.93 0.64
C GLU A 97 -5.78 20.04 -0.50
N GLU A 98 -4.47 20.07 -0.75
CA GLU A 98 -3.83 19.16 -1.72
C GLU A 98 -3.95 17.69 -1.30
N GLY A 99 -3.62 17.38 -0.04
CA GLY A 99 -3.74 16.03 0.50
C GLY A 99 -5.19 15.50 0.45
N LYS A 100 -6.16 16.35 0.80
CA LYS A 100 -7.60 16.03 0.70
C LYS A 100 -8.03 15.80 -0.74
N ALA A 101 -7.54 16.59 -1.69
CA ALA A 101 -7.85 16.42 -3.11
C ALA A 101 -7.32 15.09 -3.65
N ILE A 102 -6.07 14.73 -3.33
CA ILE A 102 -5.49 13.43 -3.69
C ILE A 102 -6.32 12.28 -3.11
N VAL A 103 -6.66 12.34 -1.81
CA VAL A 103 -7.52 11.35 -1.14
C VAL A 103 -8.86 11.20 -1.87
N GLN A 104 -9.53 12.30 -2.21
CA GLN A 104 -10.80 12.24 -2.93
C GLN A 104 -10.68 11.56 -4.30
N VAL A 105 -9.61 11.82 -5.05
CA VAL A 105 -9.39 11.16 -6.35
C VAL A 105 -9.17 9.66 -6.16
N VAL A 106 -8.35 9.26 -5.19
CA VAL A 106 -8.04 7.85 -4.91
C VAL A 106 -9.28 7.08 -4.45
N GLU A 107 -10.06 7.64 -3.53
CA GLU A 107 -11.27 6.99 -3.00
C GLU A 107 -12.39 6.89 -4.04
N ARG A 108 -12.52 7.87 -4.96
CA ARG A 108 -13.43 7.78 -6.11
C ARG A 108 -13.07 6.64 -7.07
N HIS A 109 -11.81 6.19 -7.08
CA HIS A 109 -11.37 5.01 -7.82
C HIS A 109 -11.56 3.69 -7.04
N GLY A 110 -12.23 3.75 -5.88
CA GLY A 110 -12.66 2.56 -5.13
C GLY A 110 -11.61 1.98 -4.19
N LEU A 111 -10.54 2.72 -3.87
CA LEU A 111 -9.55 2.29 -2.89
C LEU A 111 -9.91 2.78 -1.49
N THR A 112 -9.61 1.95 -0.50
CA THR A 112 -9.84 2.24 0.92
C THR A 112 -8.55 2.71 1.59
N ARG A 113 -8.59 3.87 2.22
CA ARG A 113 -7.47 4.38 3.02
C ARG A 113 -7.33 3.55 4.30
N LEU A 114 -6.11 3.14 4.61
CA LEU A 114 -5.83 2.44 5.87
C LEU A 114 -5.30 3.41 6.93
N ASP A 115 -5.90 3.34 8.12
CA ASP A 115 -5.47 4.10 9.28
C ASP A 115 -4.15 3.54 9.85
N PRO A 116 -3.23 4.39 10.34
CA PRO A 116 -1.97 3.95 10.94
C PRO A 116 -2.11 2.92 12.07
N ILE A 117 -3.19 2.96 12.87
CA ILE A 117 -3.48 1.94 13.88
C ILE A 117 -3.79 0.59 13.22
N VAL A 118 -4.51 0.58 12.10
CA VAL A 118 -4.81 -0.64 11.33
C VAL A 118 -3.53 -1.22 10.73
N LEU A 119 -2.62 -0.38 10.23
CA LEU A 119 -1.35 -0.81 9.65
C LEU A 119 -0.50 -1.66 10.62
N GLN A 120 -0.63 -1.42 11.93
CA GLN A 120 0.11 -2.14 12.98
C GLN A 120 -0.56 -3.45 13.42
N GLN A 121 -1.80 -3.72 13.01
CA GLN A 121 -2.51 -4.93 13.40
C GLN A 121 -1.93 -6.17 12.72
N ARG A 122 -1.94 -7.30 13.42
CA ARG A 122 -1.49 -8.59 12.87
C ARG A 122 -2.54 -9.15 11.92
N THR A 123 -2.07 -9.74 10.83
CA THR A 123 -2.88 -10.39 9.80
C THR A 123 -2.86 -11.91 9.97
N CYS A 124 -3.55 -12.61 9.07
CA CYS A 124 -3.43 -14.06 8.96
C CYS A 124 -2.13 -14.54 8.29
N LEU A 125 -1.38 -13.66 7.63
CA LEU A 125 -0.20 -14.04 6.84
C LEU A 125 0.97 -14.42 7.75
N GLU A 126 1.41 -15.67 7.63
CA GLU A 126 2.57 -16.20 8.33
C GLU A 126 3.86 -15.93 7.56
N HIS A 127 4.89 -15.55 8.30
CA HIS A 127 6.26 -15.50 7.84
C HIS A 127 7.16 -16.33 8.75
N ARG A 128 8.20 -16.95 8.16
CA ARG A 128 9.20 -17.72 8.91
C ARG A 128 10.43 -16.88 9.18
N ALA A 129 10.56 -16.43 10.42
CA ALA A 129 11.78 -15.80 10.94
C ALA A 129 12.66 -16.88 11.59
N GLY A 130 13.52 -17.51 10.80
CA GLY A 130 14.35 -18.64 11.24
C GLY A 130 13.51 -19.86 11.64
N ARG A 131 13.48 -20.22 12.93
CA ARG A 131 12.68 -21.33 13.46
C ARG A 131 11.28 -20.91 13.95
N ALA A 132 11.02 -19.61 14.07
CA ALA A 132 9.75 -19.10 14.55
C ALA A 132 8.80 -18.77 13.39
N THR A 133 7.51 -19.01 13.61
CA THR A 133 6.45 -18.46 12.76
C THR A 133 5.95 -17.18 13.42
N VAL A 134 5.94 -16.08 12.67
CA VAL A 134 5.40 -14.79 13.09
C VAL A 134 4.30 -14.36 12.12
N LEU A 135 3.30 -13.64 12.64
CA LEU A 135 2.24 -13.07 11.81
C LEU A 135 2.67 -11.70 11.32
N MET A 136 2.56 -11.46 10.02
CA MET A 136 2.85 -10.16 9.41
C MET A 136 1.79 -9.14 9.83
N THR A 137 2.21 -7.89 10.02
CA THR A 137 1.31 -6.74 10.18
C THR A 137 0.59 -6.42 8.87
N VAL A 138 -0.45 -5.58 8.94
CA VAL A 138 -1.14 -5.09 7.75
C VAL A 138 -0.19 -4.31 6.84
N TRP A 139 0.72 -3.50 7.40
CA TRP A 139 1.79 -2.84 6.63
C TRP A 139 2.61 -3.86 5.86
N GLU A 140 3.11 -4.87 6.57
CA GLU A 140 4.00 -5.87 5.99
C GLU A 140 3.32 -6.69 4.89
N ALA A 141 2.05 -7.04 5.11
CA ALA A 141 1.29 -7.88 4.20
C ALA A 141 0.74 -7.14 2.98
N LEU A 142 0.60 -5.80 3.01
CA LEU A 142 -0.04 -5.04 1.94
C LEU A 142 0.89 -4.10 1.19
N PHE A 143 2.03 -3.71 1.77
CA PHE A 143 2.90 -2.68 1.18
C PHE A 143 4.36 -3.08 1.12
N ASP A 144 4.93 -3.62 2.19
CA ASP A 144 6.38 -3.72 2.34
C ASP A 144 6.78 -4.99 3.10
N TYR A 145 7.46 -5.91 2.43
CA TYR A 145 7.96 -7.13 3.03
C TYR A 145 9.49 -7.11 3.21
N SER A 146 10.14 -5.94 3.22
CA SER A 146 11.60 -5.81 3.40
C SER A 146 12.16 -6.41 4.70
N GLN A 147 11.31 -6.81 5.64
CA GLN A 147 11.68 -7.51 6.87
C GLN A 147 11.73 -9.05 6.72
N LEU A 148 11.52 -9.61 5.52
CA LEU A 148 11.63 -11.05 5.23
C LEU A 148 13.07 -11.51 4.94
#